data_AF-A0ABD6AAJ0-F1
#
_entry.id   AF-A0ABD6AAJ0-F1
#
_cell.length_a   1.000
_cell.length_b   1.000
_cell.length_c   1.000
_cell.angle_alpha   90.00
_cell.angle_beta   90.00
_cell.angle_gamma   90.00
#
_symmetry.space_group_name_H-M   'P 1'
#
loop_
_entity.id
_entity.type
_entity.pdbx_description
1 polymer ?
#
loop_
_entity_poly.entity_id
_entity_poly.type
_entity_poly.pdbx_seq_one_letter_code
_entity_poly.pdbx_strand_id
1 'polypeptide(L)'
;MSKTKGTKTVQTRLTKGEYETFKRLAEREGLSIKDALREAAEDFIEGRTRVDPDDPMFTFHERTKETFPDDAEATDAAEMDDDLYGDDPR
;
A
#
# COMPACT_ATOMS: atom_id res chain seq x y z
N MET A 1 -13.45 27.28 19.07
CA MET A 1 -13.51 26.70 17.71
C MET A 1 -12.09 26.50 17.20
N SER A 2 -11.52 25.32 17.42
CA SER A 2 -10.14 25.01 17.04
C SER A 2 -10.05 24.81 15.53
N LYS A 3 -9.40 25.75 14.83
CA LYS A 3 -9.03 25.59 13.42
C LYS A 3 -8.20 24.32 13.27
N THR A 4 -8.61 23.46 12.34
CA THR A 4 -7.86 22.32 11.78
C THR A 4 -6.43 22.73 11.41
N LYS A 5 -5.48 22.58 12.33
CA LYS A 5 -4.05 22.72 12.04
C LYS A 5 -3.62 21.51 11.21
N GLY A 6 -3.77 21.58 9.89
CA GLY A 6 -3.20 20.57 8.97
C GLY A 6 -3.94 20.37 7.64
N THR A 7 -5.23 20.72 7.54
CA THR A 7 -5.98 20.48 6.30
C THR A 7 -5.67 21.54 5.24
N LYS A 8 -5.45 21.09 3.99
CA LYS A 8 -5.27 21.94 2.82
C LYS A 8 -6.48 21.79 1.90
N THR A 9 -6.99 22.90 1.38
CA THR A 9 -8.10 22.89 0.42
C THR A 9 -7.55 23.05 -0.99
N VAL A 10 -7.92 22.16 -1.89
CA VAL A 10 -7.61 22.25 -3.31
C VAL A 10 -8.88 22.69 -4.04
N GLN A 11 -8.79 23.75 -4.85
CA GLN A 11 -9.85 24.19 -5.73
C GLN A 11 -9.47 23.85 -7.17
N THR A 12 -10.38 23.22 -7.90
CA THR A 12 -10.21 22.89 -9.31
C THR A 12 -11.38 23.42 -10.13
N ARG A 13 -11.20 23.50 -11.45
CA ARG A 13 -12.24 23.87 -12.40
C ARG A 13 -12.61 22.65 -13.22
N LEU A 14 -13.89 22.29 -13.19
CA LEU A 14 -14.48 21.26 -14.03
C LEU A 14 -15.29 21.95 -15.13
N THR A 15 -15.32 21.35 -16.32
CA THR A 15 -16.30 21.74 -17.34
C THR A 15 -17.71 21.36 -16.87
N LYS A 16 -18.74 21.96 -17.49
CA LYS A 16 -20.13 21.67 -17.13
C LYS A 16 -20.47 20.18 -17.28
N GLY A 17 -19.99 19.53 -18.33
CA GLY A 17 -20.24 18.11 -18.60
C GLY A 17 -19.57 17.19 -17.58
N GLU A 18 -18.33 17.50 -17.19
CA GLU A 18 -17.61 16.76 -16.14
C GLU A 18 -18.30 16.91 -14.79
N TYR A 19 -18.70 18.13 -14.43
CA TYR A 19 -19.41 18.40 -13.18
C TYR A 19 -20.75 17.64 -13.10
N GLU A 20 -21.57 17.68 -14.16
CA GLU A 20 -22.85 16.96 -14.19
C GLU A 20 -22.66 15.44 -14.11
N THR A 21 -21.67 14.91 -14.81
CA THR A 21 -21.36 13.48 -14.78
C THR A 21 -20.88 13.05 -13.40
N PHE A 22 -19.99 13.83 -12.80
CA PHE A 22 -19.49 13.59 -11.44
C PHE A 22 -20.59 13.70 -10.39
N LYS A 23 -21.49 14.68 -10.53
CA LYS A 23 -22.64 14.86 -9.65
C LYS A 23 -23.57 13.64 -9.70
N ARG A 24 -23.92 13.13 -10.89
CA ARG A 24 -24.75 11.92 -11.04
C ARG A 24 -24.08 10.70 -10.41
N LEU A 25 -22.75 10.59 -10.54
CA LEU A 25 -21.97 9.52 -9.92
C LEU A 25 -22.09 9.60 -8.38
N ALA A 26 -21.82 10.76 -7.80
CA ALA A 26 -21.93 10.99 -6.36
C ALA A 26 -23.36 10.72 -5.84
N GLU A 27 -24.39 11.17 -6.55
CA GLU A 27 -25.80 10.91 -6.19
C GLU A 27 -26.13 9.41 -6.21
N ARG A 28 -25.59 8.65 -7.17
CA ARG A 28 -25.79 7.20 -7.26
C ARG A 28 -25.15 6.45 -6.09
N GLU A 29 -23.98 6.89 -5.65
CA GLU A 29 -23.28 6.33 -4.49
C GLU A 29 -23.83 6.87 -3.15
N GLY A 30 -24.80 7.80 -3.18
CA GLY A 30 -25.36 8.42 -1.97
C GLY A 30 -24.42 9.40 -1.26
N LEU A 31 -23.38 9.87 -1.95
CA LEU A 31 -22.33 10.73 -1.41
C LEU A 31 -22.56 12.20 -1.73
N SER A 32 -22.06 13.09 -0.86
CA SER A 32 -21.97 14.49 -1.22
C SER A 32 -20.88 14.70 -2.28
N ILE A 33 -20.98 15.74 -3.11
CA ILE A 33 -19.94 16.05 -4.12
C ILE A 33 -18.55 16.22 -3.46
N LYS A 34 -18.49 16.70 -2.21
CA LYS A 34 -17.22 16.86 -1.49
C LYS A 34 -16.65 15.53 -1.05
N ASP A 35 -17.49 14.61 -0.59
CA ASP A 35 -17.07 13.29 -0.15
C ASP A 35 -16.64 12.44 -1.35
N ALA A 36 -17.39 12.51 -2.46
CA ALA A 36 -16.99 11.87 -3.71
C ALA A 36 -15.65 12.43 -4.24
N LEU A 37 -15.39 13.73 -4.10
CA LEU A 37 -14.09 14.32 -4.47
C LEU A 37 -12.96 13.89 -3.54
N ARG A 38 -13.28 13.66 -2.26
CA ARG A 38 -12.33 13.16 -1.27
C ARG A 38 -11.91 11.74 -1.61
N GLU A 39 -12.88 10.87 -1.88
CA GLU A 39 -12.67 9.47 -2.27
C GLU A 39 -11.90 9.38 -3.59
N ALA A 40 -12.32 10.12 -4.62
CA ALA A 40 -11.61 10.15 -5.90
C ALA A 40 -10.14 10.63 -5.76
N ALA A 41 -9.85 11.52 -4.81
CA ALA A 41 -8.50 11.95 -4.52
C ALA A 41 -7.69 10.86 -3.79
N GLU A 42 -8.32 10.11 -2.88
CA GLU A 42 -7.70 8.97 -2.19
C GLU A 42 -7.40 7.85 -3.19
N ASP A 43 -8.37 7.44 -4.02
CA ASP A 43 -8.18 6.44 -5.08
C ASP A 43 -7.05 6.84 -6.04
N PHE A 44 -6.99 8.11 -6.40
CA PHE A 44 -5.93 8.63 -7.26
C PHE A 44 -4.55 8.56 -6.60
N ILE A 45 -4.47 8.84 -5.30
CA ILE A 45 -3.23 8.72 -4.52
C ILE A 45 -2.85 7.25 -4.42
N GLU A 46 -3.74 6.38 -3.99
CA GLU A 46 -3.47 4.95 -3.80
C GLU A 46 -3.06 4.29 -5.11
N GLY A 47 -3.81 4.53 -6.20
CA GLY A 47 -3.53 3.95 -7.51
C GLY A 47 -2.24 4.47 -8.15
N ARG A 48 -1.72 5.63 -7.72
CA ARG A 48 -0.49 6.24 -8.27
C ARG A 48 0.69 6.24 -7.30
N THR A 49 0.47 5.85 -6.06
CA THR A 49 1.53 5.56 -5.11
C THR A 49 2.15 4.25 -5.60
N ARG A 50 3.08 4.36 -6.55
CA ARG A 50 4.06 3.31 -6.76
C ARG A 50 4.74 3.09 -5.42
N VAL A 51 4.80 1.83 -4.99
CA VAL A 51 5.69 1.39 -3.91
C VAL A 51 7.03 2.06 -4.15
N ASP A 52 7.51 2.78 -3.15
CA ASP A 52 8.79 3.47 -3.24
C ASP A 52 9.86 2.40 -3.57
N PRO A 53 10.57 2.52 -4.71
CA PRO A 53 11.57 1.53 -5.08
C PRO A 53 12.69 1.42 -4.04
N ASP A 54 12.89 2.45 -3.23
CA ASP A 54 13.87 2.49 -2.14
C ASP A 54 13.24 2.16 -0.77
N ASP A 55 11.97 1.72 -0.73
CA ASP A 55 11.31 1.36 0.52
C ASP A 55 12.09 0.26 1.25
N PRO A 56 12.56 0.49 2.50
CA PRO A 56 13.28 -0.49 3.30
C PRO A 56 12.56 -1.84 3.47
N MET A 57 11.22 -1.87 3.40
CA MET A 57 10.42 -3.09 3.44
C MET A 57 10.56 -3.92 2.15
N PHE A 58 10.79 -3.27 1.00
CA PHE A 58 10.84 -3.92 -0.32
C PHE A 58 12.28 -4.06 -0.86
N THR A 59 13.25 -3.33 -0.31
CA THR A 59 14.70 -3.48 -0.58
C THR A 59 15.39 -4.52 0.31
N PHE A 60 14.64 -5.22 1.17
CA PHE A 60 15.21 -6.23 2.08
C PHE A 60 16.04 -7.30 1.36
N HIS A 61 15.66 -7.68 0.14
CA HIS A 61 16.38 -8.67 -0.67
C HIS A 61 17.79 -8.23 -1.07
N GLU A 62 18.04 -6.93 -1.20
CA GLU A 62 19.39 -6.42 -1.50
C GLU A 62 20.27 -6.40 -0.24
N ARG A 63 19.68 -6.07 0.92
CA ARG A 63 20.38 -6.11 2.21
C ARG A 63 20.66 -7.53 2.71
N THR A 64 19.78 -8.49 2.44
CA THR A 64 20.03 -9.89 2.80
C THR A 64 21.14 -10.50 1.97
N LYS A 65 21.27 -10.18 0.68
CA LYS A 65 22.41 -10.64 -0.15
C LYS A 65 23.75 -10.10 0.35
N GLU A 66 23.76 -8.91 0.95
CA GLU A 66 24.96 -8.31 1.53
C GLU A 66 25.31 -8.92 2.90
N THR A 67 24.30 -9.40 3.64
CA THR A 67 24.48 -9.97 5.00
C THR A 67 24.67 -11.50 4.97
N PHE A 68 24.07 -12.18 3.99
CA PHE A 68 24.11 -13.62 3.78
C PHE A 68 24.43 -13.86 2.30
N PRO A 69 25.69 -14.14 1.94
CA PRO A 69 26.03 -14.49 0.56
C PRO A 69 25.22 -15.72 0.12
N ASP A 70 25.00 -15.91 -1.19
CA ASP A 70 24.30 -17.08 -1.75
C ASP A 70 24.96 -18.43 -1.37
N ASP A 71 26.18 -18.39 -0.82
CA ASP A 71 26.92 -19.52 -0.23
C ASP A 71 26.59 -19.78 1.26
N ALA A 72 25.63 -19.06 1.85
CA ALA A 72 25.13 -19.39 3.17
C ALA A 72 24.45 -20.78 3.09
N GLU A 73 24.98 -21.73 3.86
CA GLU A 73 24.41 -23.08 4.06
C GLU A 73 22.89 -23.00 4.01
N ALA A 74 22.31 -23.55 2.95
CA ALA A 74 20.88 -23.60 2.77
C ALA A 74 20.32 -24.23 4.04
N THR A 75 19.55 -23.46 4.82
CA THR A 75 18.93 -23.97 6.03
C THR A 75 17.84 -24.93 5.56
N ASP A 76 18.23 -26.17 5.28
CA ASP A 76 17.32 -27.21 4.86
C ASP A 76 16.43 -27.49 6.07
N ALA A 77 15.15 -27.16 5.93
CA ALA A 77 14.18 -27.38 7.00
C ALA A 77 14.13 -28.86 7.42
N ALA A 78 14.59 -29.78 6.57
CA ALA A 78 14.74 -31.19 6.90
C ALA A 78 15.82 -31.45 7.97
N GLU A 79 16.94 -30.72 7.99
CA GLU A 79 17.98 -30.91 9.02
C GLU A 79 17.53 -30.42 10.40
N MET A 80 16.74 -29.33 10.46
CA MET A 80 16.21 -28.83 11.73
C MET A 80 15.18 -29.79 12.36
N ASP A 81 14.49 -30.59 11.55
CA ASP A 81 13.48 -31.55 12.04
C ASP A 81 14.15 -32.73 12.77
N ASP A 82 15.29 -33.21 12.26
CA ASP A 82 16.08 -34.29 12.86
C ASP A 82 16.65 -33.89 14.23
N ASP A 83 17.18 -32.67 14.35
CA ASP A 83 17.74 -32.13 15.60
C ASP A 83 16.66 -31.86 16.67
N LEU A 84 15.44 -31.48 16.25
CA LEU A 84 14.38 -31.10 17.17
C LEU A 84 13.52 -32.28 17.62
N TYR A 85 13.29 -33.25 16.74
CA TYR A 85 12.41 -34.38 17.02
C TYR A 85 13.14 -35.68 17.29
N GLY A 86 14.40 -35.82 16.86
CA GLY A 86 15.16 -37.06 16.95
C GLY A 86 14.52 -38.17 16.12
N ASP A 87 15.34 -38.96 15.43
CA ASP A 87 14.86 -40.17 14.74
C ASP A 87 14.22 -41.10 15.79
N ASP A 88 12.89 -41.11 15.89
CA ASP A 88 12.12 -42.04 16.72
C ASP A 88 11.78 -43.24 15.83
N PRO A 89 12.52 -44.36 15.93
CA PRO A 89 12.23 -45.53 15.15
C PRO A 89 11.06 -46.25 15.82
N ARG A 90 9.90 -46.27 15.15
CA ARG A 90 8.81 -47.15 15.54
C ARG A 90 9.17 -48.63 15.39
#